data_AF-A0A662HKB0-F1
#
_entry.id   AF-A0A662HKB0-F1
#
_cell.length_a   1.000
_cell.length_b   1.000
_cell.length_c   1.000
_cell.angle_alpha   90.00
_cell.angle_beta   90.00
_cell.angle_gamma   90.00
#
_symmetry.space_group_name_H-M   'P 1'
#
loop_
_entity.id
_entity.type
_entity.pdbx_description
1 polymer ?
#
loop_
_entity_poly.entity_id
_entity_poly.type
_entity_poly.pdbx_seq_one_letter_code
_entity_poly.pdbx_strand_id
1 'polypeptide(L)'
;YLEFSKPYNEMAFKPFNGGYIHFCGRGHHILKHTIDTEGVRGINLGDPDMYNLKELMEELSKRRICLIYWPLKIDINKGFRRCTSEFLRRLNMRTGIIVKTNAPSIDMAKKILRKWRELFK
;
A
#
# COMPACT_ATOMS: atom_id res chain seq x y z
N TYR A 1 -15.13 10.18 11.31
CA TYR A 1 -13.67 10.34 11.15
C TYR A 1 -13.15 11.62 11.80
N LEU A 2 -13.64 12.80 11.38
CA LEU A 2 -13.07 14.08 11.82
C LEU A 2 -13.13 14.35 13.32
N GLU A 3 -14.22 13.99 14.00
CA GLU A 3 -14.38 14.25 15.43
C GLU A 3 -13.78 13.13 16.31
N PHE A 4 -14.12 11.87 15.98
CA PHE A 4 -13.84 10.73 16.85
C PHE A 4 -12.67 9.84 16.43
N SER A 5 -11.95 10.18 15.35
CA SER A 5 -10.81 9.36 14.89
C SER A 5 -9.58 10.20 14.63
N LYS A 6 -9.69 11.24 13.80
CA LYS A 6 -8.56 12.08 13.39
C LYS A 6 -7.78 12.64 14.59
N PRO A 7 -8.40 13.31 15.59
CA PRO A 7 -7.65 13.93 16.68
C PRO A 7 -6.90 12.88 17.52
N TYR A 8 -7.52 11.71 17.72
CA TYR A 8 -6.93 10.61 18.47
C TYR A 8 -5.79 9.92 17.72
N ASN A 9 -5.90 9.78 16.40
CA ASN A 9 -4.81 9.30 15.56
C ASN A 9 -3.61 10.26 15.61
N GLU A 10 -3.84 11.57 15.51
CA GLU A 10 -2.78 12.59 15.58
C GLU A 10 -2.05 12.55 16.93
N MET A 11 -2.80 12.46 18.03
CA MET A 11 -2.24 12.27 19.37
C MET A 11 -1.41 10.98 19.46
N ALA A 12 -1.92 9.87 18.92
CA ALA A 12 -1.24 8.59 18.96
C ALA A 12 0.04 8.58 18.10
N PHE A 13 0.06 9.27 16.97
CA PHE A 13 1.21 9.29 16.06
C PHE A 13 2.35 10.20 16.52
N LYS A 14 2.04 11.28 17.25
CA LYS A 14 3.02 12.26 17.73
C LYS A 14 4.24 11.65 18.44
N PRO A 15 4.12 10.74 19.44
CA PRO A 15 5.27 10.16 20.14
C PRO A 15 6.12 9.22 19.27
N PHE A 16 5.60 8.71 18.15
CA PHE A 16 6.28 7.74 17.29
C PHE A 16 6.82 8.36 15.99
N ASN A 17 6.75 9.68 15.85
CA ASN A 17 7.07 10.39 14.61
C ASN A 17 6.25 9.90 13.39
N GLY A 18 5.04 9.42 13.68
CA GLY A 18 4.06 9.02 12.69
C GLY A 18 3.48 7.62 12.90
N GLY A 19 2.59 7.26 11.99
CA GLY A 19 2.00 5.92 11.92
C GLY A 19 1.29 5.67 10.60
N TYR A 20 0.53 4.58 10.54
CA TYR A 20 -0.33 4.30 9.40
C TYR A 20 -1.77 4.08 9.85
N ILE A 21 -2.71 4.45 8.98
CA ILE A 21 -4.14 4.22 9.21
C ILE A 21 -4.60 3.08 8.33
N HIS A 22 -5.39 2.18 8.91
CA HIS A 22 -6.14 1.18 8.18
C HIS A 22 -7.63 1.47 8.26
N PHE A 23 -8.35 1.29 7.16
CA PHE A 23 -9.80 1.26 7.15
C PHE A 23 -10.32 0.28 6.09
N CYS A 24 -11.45 -0.38 6.40
CA CYS A 24 -12.17 -1.27 5.50
C CYS A 24 -13.34 -0.54 4.81
N GLY A 25 -13.90 -1.16 3.79
CA GLY A 25 -15.09 -0.70 3.07
C GLY A 25 -14.83 0.40 2.05
N ARG A 26 -15.92 1.01 1.55
CA ARG A 26 -15.88 2.18 0.65
C ARG A 26 -15.52 3.47 1.40
N GLY A 27 -14.28 3.56 1.85
CA GLY A 27 -13.74 4.72 2.59
C GLY A 27 -13.38 5.92 1.72
N HIS A 28 -13.85 6.03 0.48
CA HIS A 28 -13.56 7.16 -0.42
C HIS A 28 -13.89 8.52 0.22
N HIS A 29 -15.01 8.58 0.94
CA HIS A 29 -15.48 9.79 1.63
C HIS A 29 -14.56 10.22 2.80
N ILE A 30 -13.77 9.31 3.38
CA ILE A 30 -12.80 9.63 4.44
C ILE A 30 -11.36 9.67 3.96
N LEU A 31 -11.05 9.18 2.75
CA LEU A 31 -9.69 9.03 2.27
C LEU A 31 -8.93 10.37 2.34
N LYS A 32 -9.52 11.46 1.83
CA LYS A 32 -8.90 12.79 1.87
C LYS A 32 -8.56 13.22 3.31
N HIS A 33 -9.53 13.09 4.21
CA HIS A 33 -9.31 13.42 5.62
C HIS A 33 -8.25 12.52 6.28
N THR A 34 -8.18 11.26 5.87
CA THR A 34 -7.21 10.28 6.37
C THR A 34 -5.79 10.63 5.93
N ILE A 35 -5.58 10.96 4.65
CA ILE A 35 -4.26 11.34 4.15
C ILE A 35 -3.82 12.73 4.64
N ASP A 36 -4.77 13.60 4.99
CA ASP A 36 -4.51 14.92 5.59
C ASP A 36 -4.47 14.87 7.13
N THR A 37 -4.32 13.69 7.74
CA THR A 37 -4.16 13.52 9.19
C THR A 37 -2.71 13.70 9.58
N GLU A 38 -2.45 14.57 10.56
CA GLU A 38 -1.09 14.84 11.00
C GLU A 38 -0.41 13.55 11.52
N GLY A 39 0.85 13.35 11.13
CA GLY A 39 1.61 12.15 11.49
C GLY A 39 1.29 10.91 10.65
N VAL A 40 0.32 10.95 9.71
CA VAL A 40 0.16 9.84 8.77
C VAL A 40 1.38 9.73 7.85
N ARG A 41 2.01 8.55 7.88
CA ARG A 41 3.11 8.14 7.00
C ARG A 41 2.75 6.97 6.10
N GLY A 42 1.64 6.30 6.37
CA GLY A 42 1.14 5.24 5.51
C GLY A 42 -0.38 5.04 5.61
N ILE A 43 -0.93 4.37 4.61
CA ILE A 43 -2.32 3.92 4.63
C ILE A 43 -2.43 2.46 4.17
N ASN A 44 -3.37 1.71 4.74
CA ASN A 44 -3.70 0.35 4.34
C ASN A 44 -5.20 0.26 4.05
N LEU A 45 -5.58 -0.13 2.84
CA LEU A 45 -6.97 -0.22 2.42
C LEU A 45 -7.49 -1.65 2.57
N GLY A 46 -8.62 -1.82 3.25
CA GLY A 46 -9.26 -3.14 3.39
C GLY A 46 -9.81 -3.68 2.08
N ASP A 47 -10.35 -2.80 1.22
CA ASP A 47 -10.92 -3.14 -0.09
C ASP A 47 -10.17 -2.42 -1.24
N PRO A 48 -8.91 -2.81 -1.52
CA PRO A 48 -8.06 -2.12 -2.50
C PRO A 48 -8.60 -2.17 -3.92
N ASP A 49 -9.38 -3.21 -4.28
CA ASP A 49 -9.98 -3.35 -5.61
C ASP A 49 -11.04 -2.26 -5.91
N MET A 50 -11.48 -1.49 -4.90
CA MET A 50 -12.38 -0.34 -5.09
C MET A 50 -11.66 0.94 -5.55
N TYR A 51 -10.32 0.96 -5.59
CA TYR A 51 -9.52 2.15 -5.86
C TYR A 51 -8.72 2.02 -7.17
N ASN A 52 -8.63 3.12 -7.91
CA ASN A 52 -7.65 3.22 -8.99
C ASN A 52 -6.26 3.40 -8.38
N LEU A 53 -5.43 2.35 -8.47
CA LEU A 53 -4.08 2.35 -7.90
C LEU A 53 -3.21 3.50 -8.41
N LYS A 54 -3.31 3.87 -9.69
CA LYS A 54 -2.46 4.91 -10.28
C LYS A 54 -2.79 6.28 -9.68
N GLU A 55 -4.07 6.64 -9.68
CA GLU A 55 -4.56 7.90 -9.11
C GLU A 55 -4.28 7.98 -7.60
N LEU A 56 -4.49 6.87 -6.89
CA LEU A 56 -4.19 6.79 -5.46
C LEU A 56 -2.70 7.03 -5.20
N MET A 57 -1.82 6.34 -5.92
CA MET A 57 -0.37 6.50 -5.76
C MET A 57 0.10 7.91 -6.10
N GLU A 58 -0.44 8.53 -7.15
CA GLU A 58 -0.16 9.94 -7.48
C GLU A 58 -0.52 10.86 -6.30
N GLU A 59 -1.67 10.66 -5.67
CA GLU A 59 -2.10 11.50 -4.54
C GLU A 59 -1.27 11.27 -3.26
N LEU A 60 -0.96 10.02 -2.94
CA LEU A 60 -0.12 9.66 -1.79
C LEU A 60 1.32 10.16 -1.94
N SER A 61 1.84 10.13 -3.17
CA SER A 61 3.22 10.56 -3.45
C SER A 61 3.47 12.03 -3.12
N LYS A 62 2.50 12.90 -3.43
CA LYS A 62 2.55 14.35 -3.14
C LYS A 62 2.71 14.61 -1.63
N ARG A 63 2.18 13.70 -0.80
CA ARG A 63 2.21 13.79 0.67
C ARG A 63 3.27 12.89 1.31
N ARG A 64 4.05 12.16 0.51
CA ARG A 64 5.06 11.19 0.98
C ARG A 64 4.45 10.11 1.90
N ILE A 65 3.24 9.66 1.57
CA ILE A 65 2.53 8.60 2.31
C ILE A 65 2.76 7.27 1.60
N CYS A 66 3.10 6.24 2.35
CA CYS A 66 3.28 4.88 1.84
C CYS A 66 1.94 4.13 1.73
N LEU A 67 1.68 3.51 0.58
CA LEU A 67 0.57 2.57 0.44
C LEU A 67 1.00 1.19 0.94
N ILE A 68 0.40 0.74 2.03
CA ILE A 68 0.79 -0.47 2.75
C ILE A 68 -0.13 -1.62 2.36
N TYR A 69 0.45 -2.79 2.14
CA TYR A 69 -0.23 -4.06 1.92
C TYR A 69 -1.13 -4.11 0.68
N TRP A 70 -0.73 -3.43 -0.39
CA TRP A 70 -1.43 -3.55 -1.66
C TRP A 70 -1.29 -4.98 -2.23
N PRO A 71 -2.38 -5.64 -2.65
CA PRO A 71 -2.32 -7.01 -3.15
C PRO A 71 -1.63 -7.06 -4.51
N LEU A 72 -0.52 -7.79 -4.59
CA LEU A 72 0.12 -8.20 -5.83
C LEU A 72 -0.45 -9.55 -6.25
N LYS A 73 -1.35 -9.53 -7.23
CA LYS A 73 -1.97 -10.72 -7.82
C LYS A 73 -0.91 -11.44 -8.68
N ILE A 74 -0.56 -12.67 -8.31
CA ILE A 74 0.39 -13.51 -9.04
C ILE A 74 -0.38 -14.63 -9.74
N ASP A 75 -0.34 -14.61 -11.07
CA ASP A 75 -0.82 -15.68 -11.91
C ASP A 75 0.31 -16.70 -12.11
N ILE A 76 0.09 -17.95 -11.67
CA ILE A 76 1.10 -18.99 -11.71
C ILE A 76 1.50 -19.36 -13.14
N ASN A 77 0.57 -19.26 -14.10
CA ASN A 77 0.79 -19.60 -15.50
C ASN A 77 1.62 -18.51 -16.20
N LYS A 78 1.45 -17.24 -15.80
CA LYS A 78 2.26 -16.11 -16.30
C LYS A 78 3.62 -16.03 -15.61
N GLY A 79 3.72 -16.54 -14.39
CA GLY A 79 4.91 -16.48 -13.56
C GLY A 79 5.14 -15.13 -12.88
N PHE A 80 5.88 -15.17 -11.78
CA PHE A 80 6.10 -14.02 -10.88
C PHE A 80 6.71 -12.78 -11.56
N ARG A 81 7.76 -12.97 -12.38
CA ARG A 81 8.49 -11.85 -13.00
C ARG A 81 7.57 -11.04 -13.91
N ARG A 82 6.81 -11.72 -14.78
CA ARG A 82 5.88 -11.07 -15.71
C ARG A 82 4.79 -10.30 -14.96
N CYS A 83 4.13 -10.94 -13.99
CA CYS A 83 3.10 -10.28 -13.18
C CYS A 83 3.64 -9.03 -12.48
N THR A 84 4.85 -9.12 -11.92
CA THR A 84 5.48 -8.00 -11.22
C THR A 84 5.87 -6.88 -12.17
N SER A 85 6.46 -7.17 -13.32
CA SER A 85 6.82 -6.16 -14.32
C SER A 85 5.58 -5.44 -14.88
N GLU A 86 4.48 -6.17 -15.14
CA GLU A 86 3.22 -5.57 -15.57
C GLU A 86 2.60 -4.68 -14.48
N PHE A 87 2.67 -5.11 -13.22
CA PHE A 87 2.24 -4.31 -12.06
C PHE A 87 3.07 -3.04 -11.91
N LEU A 88 4.40 -3.15 -11.88
CA LEU A 88 5.31 -2.02 -11.73
C LEU A 88 5.19 -1.03 -12.90
N ARG A 89 4.96 -1.49 -14.13
CA ARG A 89 4.78 -0.59 -15.29
C ARG A 89 3.53 0.29 -15.17
N ARG A 90 2.49 -0.16 -14.45
CA ARG A 90 1.27 0.63 -14.20
C ARG A 90 1.49 1.73 -13.16
N LEU A 91 2.42 1.49 -12.25
CA LEU A 91 2.85 2.44 -11.24
C LEU A 91 3.95 3.30 -11.88
N ASN A 92 3.66 4.54 -12.24
CA ASN A 92 4.69 5.48 -12.73
C ASN A 92 5.67 5.92 -11.61
N MET A 93 5.93 5.05 -10.64
CA MET A 93 6.58 5.29 -9.36
C MET A 93 7.37 4.05 -8.95
N ARG A 94 8.55 4.27 -8.36
CA ARG A 94 9.45 3.18 -7.92
C ARG A 94 9.45 2.96 -6.41
N THR A 95 8.84 3.85 -5.63
CA THR A 95 8.82 3.82 -4.16
C THR A 95 7.43 4.21 -3.62
N GLY A 96 7.24 4.10 -2.30
CA GLY A 96 6.00 4.52 -1.64
C GLY A 96 4.89 3.45 -1.61
N ILE A 97 5.22 2.18 -1.90
CA ILE A 97 4.28 1.07 -1.82
C ILE A 97 4.94 -0.17 -1.20
N ILE A 98 4.22 -0.84 -0.30
CA ILE A 98 4.53 -2.16 0.23
C ILE A 98 3.46 -3.11 -0.31
N VAL A 99 3.87 -4.13 -1.05
CA VAL A 99 2.95 -5.12 -1.61
C VAL A 99 2.88 -6.39 -0.77
N LYS A 100 1.72 -7.05 -0.78
CA LYS A 100 1.52 -8.39 -0.21
C LYS A 100 1.11 -9.37 -1.29
N THR A 101 1.53 -10.62 -1.17
CA THR A 101 1.07 -11.72 -2.02
C THR A 101 1.05 -13.02 -1.22
N ASN A 102 0.26 -13.99 -1.69
CA ASN A 102 0.17 -15.29 -1.06
C ASN A 102 1.13 -16.27 -1.72
N ALA A 103 1.67 -17.19 -0.91
CA ALA A 103 2.47 -18.31 -1.39
C ALA A 103 1.90 -19.61 -0.82
N PRO A 104 1.84 -20.69 -1.61
CA PRO A 104 1.29 -21.97 -1.15
C PRO A 104 2.24 -22.69 -0.16
N SER A 105 3.49 -22.26 -0.05
CA SER A 105 4.47 -22.82 0.88
C SER A 105 5.56 -21.80 1.23
N ILE A 106 6.29 -22.05 2.31
CA ILE A 106 7.45 -21.26 2.73
C ILE A 106 8.53 -21.24 1.63
N ASP A 107 8.76 -22.36 0.94
CA ASP A 107 9.75 -22.42 -0.15
C ASP A 107 9.33 -21.58 -1.34
N MET A 108 8.04 -21.56 -1.68
CA MET A 108 7.52 -20.65 -2.70
C MET A 108 7.61 -19.19 -2.25
N ALA A 109 7.37 -18.88 -0.98
CA ALA A 109 7.57 -17.54 -0.43
C ALA A 109 9.03 -17.09 -0.55
N LYS A 110 9.99 -17.95 -0.19
CA LYS A 110 11.44 -17.68 -0.35
C LYS A 110 11.80 -17.44 -1.82
N LYS A 111 11.28 -18.26 -2.75
CA LYS A 111 11.48 -18.09 -4.20
C LYS A 111 10.92 -16.75 -4.70
N ILE A 112 9.72 -16.36 -4.25
CA ILE A 112 9.10 -15.07 -4.56
C ILE A 112 9.97 -13.91 -4.06
N LEU A 113 10.39 -13.95 -2.79
CA LEU A 113 11.25 -12.91 -2.20
C LEU A 113 12.58 -12.76 -2.94
N ARG A 114 13.21 -13.88 -3.33
CA ARG A 114 14.44 -13.85 -4.14
C ARG A 114 14.19 -13.17 -5.48
N LYS A 115 13.15 -13.58 -6.21
CA LYS A 115 12.80 -12.98 -7.51
C LYS A 115 12.44 -11.51 -7.39
N TRP A 116 11.76 -11.09 -6.32
CA TRP A 116 11.46 -9.68 -6.06
C TRP A 116 12.74 -8.87 -5.90
N ARG A 117 13.69 -9.34 -5.07
CA ARG A 117 14.97 -8.66 -4.85
C ARG A 117 15.80 -8.53 -6.12
N GLU A 118 15.76 -9.52 -7.00
CA GLU A 118 16.45 -9.49 -8.31
C GLU A 118 15.92 -8.40 -9.27
N LEU A 119 14.73 -7.84 -9.04
CA LEU A 119 14.18 -6.76 -9.87
C LEU A 119 14.74 -5.37 -9.54
N PHE A 120 15.38 -5.24 -8.37
CA PHE A 120 15.87 -3.96 -7.85
C PHE A 120 17.38 -4.01 -7.53
N LYS A 121 18.06 -5.06 -8.00
CA LYS A 121 19.52 -5.05 -8.15
C LYS A 121 19.89 -4.32 -9.42
#